data_AF-A0A960T216-F1
#
_entry.id   AF-A0A960T216-F1
#
_cell.length_a   1.000
_cell.length_b   1.000
_cell.length_c   1.000
_cell.angle_alpha   90.00
_cell.angle_beta   90.00
_cell.angle_gamma   90.00
#
_symmetry.space_group_name_H-M   'P 1'
#
loop_
_entity.id
_entity.type
_entity.pdbx_description
1 polymer ?
#
loop_
_entity_poly.entity_id
_entity_poly.type
_entity_poly.pdbx_seq_one_letter_code
_entity_poly.pdbx_strand_id
1 'polypeptide(L)'
;MKLKLPFWLLGLVAAGPLTAQSLYDVGTEAQESMPLKWVVGANLVYDDNVSPGFGPKEDSLAFNPYVGATFVSITPQTTWDVYARVGCIYYFDEPPVGDDFSSQSRAGVNFVHRFSERLRFSSRNFIAYELEPDYSYGYASSRVVGEYFYWSTDNSLGYRWT
;
A
#
# COMPACT_ATOMS: atom_id res chain seq x y z
N MET A 1 28.56 -24.59 15.94
CA MET A 1 27.53 -25.01 16.94
C MET A 1 26.22 -24.38 16.54
N LYS A 2 25.19 -25.18 16.25
CA LYS A 2 23.88 -24.72 15.77
C LYS A 2 23.06 -24.19 16.95
N LEU A 3 22.78 -22.89 16.97
CA LEU A 3 21.91 -22.28 17.97
C LEU A 3 20.46 -22.52 17.54
N LYS A 4 19.72 -23.33 18.32
CA LYS A 4 18.27 -23.52 18.12
C LYS A 4 17.55 -22.43 18.93
N LEU A 5 16.96 -21.45 18.24
CA LEU A 5 16.07 -20.46 18.85
C LEU A 5 14.64 -21.05 18.93
N PRO A 6 14.03 -21.16 20.12
CA PRO A 6 12.66 -21.61 20.26
C PRO A 6 11.69 -20.49 19.86
N PHE A 7 10.87 -20.77 18.84
CA PHE A 7 9.69 -19.99 18.46
C PHE A 7 8.69 -19.94 19.62
N TRP A 8 8.55 -18.78 20.26
CA TRP A 8 7.40 -18.47 21.10
C TRP A 8 6.59 -17.36 20.45
N LEU A 9 5.39 -17.72 19.98
CA LEU A 9 4.34 -16.81 19.53
C LEU A 9 3.97 -15.87 20.69
N LEU A 10 4.27 -14.58 20.56
CA LEU A 10 3.67 -13.51 21.37
C LEU A 10 2.56 -12.87 20.54
N GLY A 11 1.34 -13.38 20.68
CA GLY A 11 0.13 -12.75 20.18
C GLY A 11 -0.16 -11.49 21.01
N LEU A 12 0.18 -10.32 20.47
CA LEU A 12 -0.17 -9.02 21.04
C LEU A 12 -1.60 -8.69 20.63
N VAL A 13 -2.58 -9.14 21.43
CA VAL A 13 -3.96 -8.68 21.33
C VAL A 13 -4.01 -7.27 21.91
N ALA A 14 -4.01 -6.27 21.04
CA ALA A 14 -4.35 -4.90 21.43
C ALA A 14 -5.85 -4.84 21.74
N ALA A 15 -6.19 -4.81 23.03
CA ALA A 15 -7.53 -4.53 23.49
C ALA A 15 -7.86 -3.05 23.21
N GLY A 16 -8.59 -2.78 22.14
CA GLY A 16 -9.24 -1.48 21.92
C GLY A 16 -10.47 -1.33 22.82
N PRO A 17 -10.86 -0.10 23.20
CA PRO A 17 -12.03 0.12 24.03
C PRO A 17 -13.31 -0.32 23.30
N LEU A 18 -14.04 -1.26 23.91
CA LEU A 18 -15.41 -1.62 23.55
C LEU A 18 -16.32 -0.40 23.81
N THR A 19 -16.79 0.27 22.77
CA THR A 19 -17.92 1.20 22.89
C THR A 19 -19.21 0.45 22.53
N ALA A 20 -20.03 0.18 23.54
CA ALA A 20 -21.38 -0.33 23.35
C ALA A 20 -22.26 0.81 22.79
N GLN A 21 -22.45 0.85 21.47
CA GLN A 21 -23.40 1.75 20.83
C GLN A 21 -24.74 1.02 20.62
N SER A 22 -25.80 1.63 21.13
CA SER A 22 -27.18 1.13 21.09
C SER A 22 -27.69 0.99 19.65
N LEU A 23 -28.51 -0.03 19.38
CA LEU A 23 -29.07 -0.38 18.04
C LEU A 23 -29.88 0.75 17.37
N TYR A 24 -30.18 1.83 18.10
CA TYR A 24 -30.96 2.98 17.64
C TYR A 24 -30.21 4.31 17.73
N ASP A 25 -28.91 4.30 18.03
CA ASP A 25 -28.11 5.53 18.02
C ASP A 25 -27.73 5.84 16.56
N VAL A 26 -28.50 6.71 15.92
CA VAL A 26 -28.05 7.41 14.72
C VAL A 26 -27.06 8.47 15.21
N GLY A 27 -25.86 7.99 15.53
CA GLY A 27 -24.76 8.85 15.95
C GLY A 27 -24.61 9.96 14.93
N THR A 28 -24.57 11.21 15.40
CA THR A 28 -24.11 12.32 14.58
C THR A 28 -22.78 11.89 13.98
N GLU A 29 -22.72 11.76 12.65
CA GLU A 29 -21.47 11.47 11.96
C GLU A 29 -20.46 12.48 12.50
N ALA A 30 -19.44 11.98 13.20
CA ALA A 30 -18.35 12.83 13.64
C ALA A 30 -17.77 13.42 12.35
N GLN A 31 -18.11 14.68 12.08
CA GLN A 31 -17.62 15.40 10.94
C GLN A 31 -16.13 15.62 11.20
N GLU A 32 -15.32 14.65 10.77
CA GLU A 32 -13.88 14.61 10.98
C GLU A 32 -13.32 15.91 10.39
N SER A 33 -12.74 16.77 11.23
CA SER A 33 -12.37 18.14 10.85
C SER A 33 -11.27 18.20 9.79
N MET A 34 -10.62 17.07 9.53
CA MET A 34 -9.55 16.95 8.54
C MET A 34 -9.64 15.59 7.85
N PRO A 35 -9.99 15.53 6.55
CA PRO A 35 -10.10 14.28 5.77
C PRO A 35 -8.75 13.60 5.47
N LEU A 36 -7.65 14.06 6.08
CA LEU A 36 -6.30 13.54 5.89
C LEU A 36 -5.95 12.59 7.04
N LYS A 37 -5.62 11.35 6.68
CA LYS A 37 -5.18 10.30 7.60
C LYS A 37 -3.72 9.97 7.33
N TRP A 38 -2.94 9.86 8.40
CA TRP A 38 -1.53 9.44 8.33
C TRP A 38 -1.41 8.01 8.84
N VAL A 39 -0.57 7.23 8.17
CA VAL A 39 -0.27 5.85 8.55
C VAL A 39 1.24 5.72 8.62
N VAL A 40 1.76 5.28 9.75
CA VAL A 40 3.17 4.92 9.90
C VAL A 40 3.21 3.43 10.20
N GLY A 41 4.07 2.70 9.51
CA GLY A 41 4.19 1.26 9.72
C GLY A 41 5.58 0.77 9.36
N ALA A 42 5.86 -0.45 9.80
CA ALA A 42 7.07 -1.16 9.40
C ALA A 42 6.77 -2.65 9.33
N ASN A 43 7.34 -3.32 8.33
CA ASN A 43 7.18 -4.75 8.11
C ASN A 43 8.54 -5.44 8.23
N LEU A 44 8.53 -6.67 8.73
CA LEU A 44 9.66 -7.60 8.59
C LEU A 44 9.24 -8.68 7.60
N VAL A 45 10.08 -8.93 6.60
CA VAL A 45 9.83 -9.91 5.53
C VAL A 45 10.97 -10.90 5.55
N TYR A 46 10.66 -12.19 5.48
CA TYR A 46 11.65 -13.23 5.22
C TYR A 46 11.47 -13.67 3.77
N ASP A 47 12.48 -13.43 2.94
CA ASP A 47 12.52 -13.82 1.54
C ASP A 47 13.44 -15.03 1.44
N ASP A 48 12.88 -16.19 1.06
CA ASP A 48 13.64 -17.42 0.96
C ASP A 48 14.41 -17.53 -0.36
N ASN A 49 14.19 -16.62 -1.30
CA ASN A 49 14.89 -16.56 -2.59
C ASN A 49 14.98 -15.12 -3.10
N VAL A 50 15.96 -14.37 -2.62
CA VAL A 50 16.12 -12.95 -2.97
C VAL A 50 16.41 -12.69 -4.45
N SER A 51 16.98 -13.66 -5.17
CA SER A 51 17.40 -13.51 -6.56
C SER A 51 16.83 -14.62 -7.47
N PRO A 52 15.49 -14.69 -7.64
CA PRO A 52 14.88 -15.74 -8.44
C PRO A 52 15.33 -15.64 -9.90
N GLY A 53 15.89 -16.73 -10.42
CA GLY A 53 16.42 -16.80 -11.78
C GLY A 53 17.91 -16.43 -11.91
N PHE A 54 18.56 -16.01 -10.82
CA PHE A 54 19.99 -15.68 -10.80
C PHE A 54 20.71 -16.44 -9.68
N GLY A 55 21.56 -17.40 -10.06
CA GLY A 55 22.42 -18.11 -9.11
C GLY A 55 21.70 -19.14 -8.22
N PRO A 56 22.38 -19.64 -7.18
CA PRO A 56 21.78 -20.50 -6.16
C PRO A 56 20.71 -19.73 -5.35
N LYS A 57 19.78 -20.48 -4.74
CA LYS A 57 18.75 -19.92 -3.85
C LYS A 57 19.42 -19.37 -2.59
N GLU A 58 19.19 -18.10 -2.30
CA GLU A 58 19.68 -17.40 -1.11
C GLU A 58 18.51 -16.77 -0.36
N ASP A 59 18.53 -16.90 0.96
CA ASP A 59 17.53 -16.31 1.84
C ASP A 59 18.05 -15.05 2.51
N SER A 60 17.16 -14.10 2.75
CA SER A 60 17.47 -12.87 3.46
C SER A 60 16.26 -12.38 4.24
N LEU A 61 16.54 -11.74 5.36
CA LEU A 61 15.53 -11.01 6.11
C LEU A 61 15.55 -9.55 5.64
N ALA A 62 14.38 -8.95 5.50
CA ALA A 62 14.22 -7.57 5.09
C ALA A 62 13.35 -6.77 6.06
N PHE A 63 13.68 -5.48 6.20
CA PHE A 63 12.93 -4.51 6.98
C PHE A 63 12.35 -3.44 6.05
N ASN A 64 11.05 -3.19 6.14
CA ASN A 64 10.33 -2.25 5.29
C ASN A 64 9.54 -1.21 6.10
N PRO A 65 10.19 -0.11 6.53
CA PRO A 65 9.50 1.03 7.12
C PRO A 65 8.79 1.89 6.07
N TYR A 66 7.67 2.49 6.44
CA TYR A 66 6.93 3.39 5.57
C TYR A 66 6.10 4.43 6.33
N VAL A 67 5.84 5.54 5.64
CA VAL A 67 4.89 6.57 6.02
C VAL A 67 3.93 6.79 4.86
N GLY A 68 2.64 6.80 5.14
CA GLY A 68 1.58 7.04 4.18
C GLY A 68 0.65 8.14 4.64
N ALA A 69 0.03 8.79 3.66
CA ALA A 69 -1.03 9.77 3.84
C ALA A 69 -2.18 9.40 2.90
N THR A 70 -3.40 9.52 3.38
CA THR A 70 -4.62 9.28 2.61
C THR A 70 -5.58 10.44 2.84
N PHE A 71 -6.07 11.03 1.75
CA PHE A 71 -7.05 12.11 1.74
C PHE A 71 -8.28 11.65 0.98
N VAL A 72 -9.43 11.65 1.64
CA VAL A 72 -10.71 11.31 1.00
C VAL A 72 -11.71 12.45 1.20
N SER A 73 -12.15 13.05 0.11
CA SER A 73 -13.17 14.10 0.12
C SER A 73 -14.32 13.72 -0.79
N ILE A 74 -15.52 13.63 -0.22
CA ILE A 74 -16.74 13.25 -0.93
C ILE A 74 -17.71 14.42 -0.83
N THR A 75 -18.03 15.01 -1.97
CA THR A 75 -19.11 15.98 -2.14
C THR A 75 -20.17 15.39 -3.07
N PRO A 76 -21.38 15.96 -3.18
CA PRO A 76 -22.43 15.43 -4.07
C PRO A 76 -21.99 15.32 -5.54
N GLN A 77 -21.11 16.23 -5.98
CA GLN A 77 -20.65 16.33 -7.38
C GLN A 77 -19.25 15.75 -7.59
N THR A 78 -18.39 15.77 -6.58
CA THR A 78 -16.97 15.44 -6.73
C THR A 78 -16.50 14.51 -5.63
N THR A 79 -15.78 13.46 -6.02
CA THR A 79 -15.04 12.59 -5.11
C THR A 79 -13.55 12.69 -5.44
N TRP A 80 -12.77 13.01 -4.42
CA TRP A 80 -11.33 12.86 -4.40
C TRP A 80 -10.97 11.73 -3.45
N ASP A 81 -10.17 10.80 -3.92
CA ASP A 81 -9.53 9.78 -3.11
C ASP A 81 -8.05 9.76 -3.53
N VAL A 82 -7.20 10.27 -2.66
CA VAL A 82 -5.78 10.48 -2.90
C VAL A 82 -5.01 9.75 -1.82
N TYR A 83 -4.02 8.98 -2.21
CA TYR A 83 -3.11 8.37 -1.26
C TYR A 83 -1.67 8.48 -1.76
N ALA A 84 -0.75 8.55 -0.82
CA ALA A 84 0.67 8.45 -1.07
C ALA A 84 1.29 7.62 0.05
N ARG A 85 2.25 6.78 -0.29
CA ARG A 85 3.08 6.00 0.63
C ARG A 85 4.52 6.15 0.18
N VAL A 86 5.37 6.59 1.09
CA VAL A 86 6.82 6.66 0.89
C VAL A 86 7.44 5.69 1.89
N GLY A 87 8.30 4.83 1.39
CA GLY A 87 8.97 3.83 2.21
C GLY A 87 10.19 3.29 1.51
N CYS A 88 10.89 2.40 2.18
CA CYS A 88 12.04 1.70 1.66
C CYS A 88 12.05 0.27 2.17
N ILE A 89 12.76 -0.62 1.50
CA ILE A 89 13.07 -1.96 1.94
C ILE A 89 14.58 -2.06 2.09
N TYR A 90 15.03 -2.61 3.21
CA TYR A 90 16.43 -2.89 3.51
C TYR A 90 16.59 -4.38 3.77
N TYR A 91 17.44 -5.05 2.99
CA TYR A 91 17.82 -6.45 3.19
C TYR A 91 19.03 -6.51 4.12
N PHE A 92 18.95 -7.35 5.16
CA PHE A 92 20.05 -7.52 6.12
C PHE A 92 21.23 -8.26 5.50
N ASP A 93 20.95 -9.21 4.62
CA ASP A 93 21.94 -9.87 3.78
C ASP A 93 21.74 -9.38 2.34
N GLU A 94 22.78 -8.76 1.79
CA GLU A 94 22.77 -8.15 0.45
C GLU A 94 22.41 -9.19 -0.61
N PRO A 95 21.40 -8.93 -1.46
CA PRO A 95 21.06 -9.82 -2.56
C PRO A 95 22.23 -9.96 -3.55
N PRO A 96 22.48 -11.16 -4.10
CA PRO A 96 23.52 -11.35 -5.14
C PRO A 96 23.34 -10.48 -6.40
N VAL A 97 22.09 -10.05 -6.63
CA VAL A 97 21.69 -9.24 -7.79
C VAL A 97 20.69 -8.19 -7.30
N GLY A 98 21.16 -6.95 -7.19
CA GLY A 98 20.39 -5.80 -6.68
C GLY A 98 21.14 -5.09 -5.55
N ASP A 99 20.53 -4.03 -5.03
CA ASP A 99 21.06 -3.28 -3.89
C ASP A 99 20.42 -3.78 -2.58
N ASP A 100 21.13 -3.62 -1.46
CA ASP A 100 20.61 -3.92 -0.11
C ASP A 100 19.48 -2.96 0.31
N PHE A 101 19.39 -1.80 -0.34
CA PHE A 101 18.39 -0.78 -0.11
C PHE A 101 17.59 -0.48 -1.38
N SER A 102 16.27 -0.42 -1.27
CA SER A 102 15.41 0.04 -2.36
C SER A 102 14.22 0.84 -1.84
N SER A 103 13.79 1.83 -2.60
CA SER A 103 12.54 2.56 -2.40
C SER A 103 11.33 1.67 -2.63
N GLN A 104 10.27 1.99 -1.90
CA GLN A 104 8.95 1.36 -1.95
C GLN A 104 7.90 2.48 -1.89
N SER A 105 7.99 3.38 -2.86
CA SER A 105 7.20 4.61 -2.89
C SER A 105 6.11 4.54 -3.96
N ARG A 106 4.88 4.87 -3.59
CA ARG A 106 3.72 4.85 -4.50
C ARG A 106 2.70 5.92 -4.15
N ALA A 107 1.98 6.39 -5.14
CA ALA A 107 0.88 7.33 -4.96
C ALA A 107 -0.24 7.05 -5.95
N GLY A 108 -1.47 7.32 -5.53
CA GLY A 108 -2.66 7.20 -6.35
C GLY A 108 -3.58 8.40 -6.20
N VAL A 109 -4.21 8.77 -7.31
CA VAL A 109 -5.21 9.83 -7.39
C VAL A 109 -6.42 9.28 -8.13
N ASN A 110 -7.49 9.05 -7.38
CA ASN A 110 -8.81 8.72 -7.88
C ASN A 110 -9.68 9.97 -7.84
N PHE A 111 -10.19 10.36 -9.00
CA PHE A 111 -11.02 11.53 -9.17
C PHE A 111 -12.31 11.14 -9.88
N VAL A 112 -13.45 11.54 -9.30
CA VAL A 112 -14.75 11.40 -9.95
C VAL A 112 -15.44 12.74 -9.90
N HIS A 113 -15.96 13.20 -11.04
CA HIS A 113 -16.72 14.43 -11.11
C HIS A 113 -17.99 14.28 -11.95
N ARG A 114 -19.12 14.74 -11.41
CA ARG A 114 -20.41 14.81 -12.08
C ARG A 114 -20.64 16.25 -12.52
N PHE A 115 -20.44 16.51 -13.80
CA PHE A 115 -20.73 17.82 -14.41
C PHE A 115 -22.24 18.10 -14.44
N SER A 116 -23.05 17.06 -14.55
CA SER A 116 -24.51 17.11 -14.47
C SER A 116 -25.06 15.77 -13.98
N GLU A 117 -26.38 15.65 -13.81
CA GLU A 117 -27.04 14.36 -13.56
C GLU A 117 -26.82 13.34 -14.70
N ARG A 118 -26.42 13.82 -15.88
CA ARG A 118 -26.25 13.01 -17.08
C ARG A 118 -24.79 12.79 -17.45
N LEU A 119 -23.86 13.68 -17.06
CA LEU A 119 -22.45 13.61 -17.47
C LEU A 119 -21.54 13.40 -16.26
N ARG A 120 -20.79 12.29 -16.28
CA ARG A 120 -19.82 11.94 -15.24
C ARG A 120 -18.46 11.62 -15.88
N PHE A 121 -17.40 12.15 -15.26
CA PHE A 121 -16.03 11.78 -15.54
C PHE A 121 -15.44 11.01 -14.35
N SER A 122 -14.60 10.03 -14.63
CA SER A 122 -13.82 9.28 -13.64
C SER A 122 -12.40 9.11 -14.16
N SER A 123 -11.43 9.36 -13.30
CA SER A 123 -10.00 9.21 -13.56
C SER A 123 -9.36 8.47 -12.40
N ARG A 124 -8.51 7.49 -12.69
CA ARG A 124 -7.70 6.76 -11.72
C ARG A 124 -6.27 6.81 -12.18
N ASN A 125 -5.40 7.39 -11.38
CA ASN A 125 -3.99 7.57 -11.71
C ASN A 125 -3.18 6.89 -10.62
N PHE A 126 -2.15 6.16 -11.01
CA PHE A 126 -1.26 5.47 -10.10
C PHE A 126 0.18 5.63 -10.58
N ILE A 127 1.07 5.99 -9.66
CA ILE A 127 2.51 6.02 -9.88
C ILE A 127 3.21 5.22 -8.80
N ALA A 128 4.27 4.53 -9.17
CA ALA A 128 5.13 3.82 -8.22
C ALA A 128 6.60 3.92 -8.64
N TYR A 129 7.47 3.94 -7.64
CA TYR A 129 8.90 3.76 -7.76
C TYR A 129 9.28 2.73 -6.71
N GLU A 130 9.30 1.47 -7.14
CA GLU A 130 9.47 0.31 -6.27
C GLU A 130 10.20 -0.82 -6.98
N LEU A 131 10.79 -1.72 -6.19
CA LEU A 131 11.39 -2.97 -6.67
C LEU A 131 10.27 -4.03 -6.79
N GLU A 132 10.10 -4.61 -7.97
CA GLU A 132 9.16 -5.73 -8.15
C GLU A 132 9.70 -7.00 -7.48
N PRO A 133 8.84 -7.85 -6.88
CA PRO A 133 7.39 -7.72 -6.71
C PRO A 133 7.03 -7.18 -5.32
N ASP A 134 5.92 -6.45 -5.22
CA ASP A 134 5.21 -6.34 -3.93
C ASP A 134 4.72 -7.75 -3.56
N TYR A 135 5.48 -8.44 -2.69
CA TYR A 135 5.21 -9.82 -2.29
C TYR A 135 3.86 -10.02 -1.60
N SER A 136 3.11 -8.94 -1.30
CA SER A 136 1.72 -9.04 -0.87
C SER A 136 0.75 -9.51 -1.97
N TYR A 137 1.17 -9.53 -3.25
CA TYR A 137 0.32 -9.88 -4.40
C TYR A 137 0.67 -11.21 -5.11
N GLY A 138 1.70 -11.95 -4.68
CA GLY A 138 1.95 -13.34 -5.14
C GLY A 138 3.39 -13.63 -5.61
N TYR A 139 3.64 -14.92 -5.91
CA TYR A 139 4.93 -15.43 -6.40
C TYR A 139 5.25 -14.85 -7.80
N ALA A 140 6.33 -14.09 -7.91
CA ALA A 140 6.89 -13.74 -9.22
C ALA A 140 7.98 -14.74 -9.63
N SER A 141 7.92 -15.20 -10.88
CA SER A 141 8.89 -16.15 -11.45
C SER A 141 10.22 -15.51 -11.85
N SER A 142 10.29 -14.18 -11.92
CA SER A 142 11.49 -13.42 -12.29
C SER A 142 11.45 -12.02 -11.68
N ARG A 143 12.57 -11.56 -11.12
CA ARG A 143 12.71 -10.23 -10.53
C ARG A 143 13.31 -9.24 -11.53
N VAL A 144 12.79 -8.01 -11.57
CA VAL A 144 13.49 -6.89 -12.21
C VAL A 144 14.65 -6.49 -11.30
N VAL A 145 15.85 -6.33 -11.86
CA VAL A 145 17.13 -6.18 -11.13
C VAL A 145 17.26 -4.84 -10.38
N GLY A 146 16.27 -3.95 -10.49
CA GLY A 146 16.31 -2.65 -9.82
C GLY A 146 14.95 -1.97 -9.75
N GLU A 147 14.91 -0.88 -9.01
CA GLU A 147 13.74 -0.01 -8.90
C GLU A 147 13.37 0.52 -10.28
N TYR A 148 12.07 0.55 -10.55
CA TYR A 148 11.57 1.08 -11.81
C TYR A 148 10.41 2.03 -11.55
N PHE A 149 10.28 3.01 -12.43
CA PHE A 149 9.15 3.91 -12.43
C PHE A 149 7.99 3.25 -13.18
N TYR A 150 6.87 3.09 -12.49
CA TYR A 150 5.61 2.62 -13.05
C TYR A 150 4.59 3.75 -13.04
N TRP A 151 3.87 3.92 -14.14
CA TRP A 151 2.76 4.85 -14.24
C TRP A 151 1.59 4.20 -14.98
N SER A 152 0.40 4.34 -14.41
CA SER A 152 -0.85 3.89 -14.99
C SER A 152 -1.94 4.96 -14.83
N THR A 153 -2.79 5.08 -15.85
CA THR A 153 -3.95 5.97 -15.85
C THR A 153 -5.14 5.31 -16.54
N ASP A 154 -6.31 5.39 -15.92
CA ASP A 154 -7.59 4.95 -16.45
C ASP A 154 -8.56 6.14 -16.43
N ASN A 155 -9.12 6.48 -17.58
CA ASN A 155 -10.04 7.61 -17.72
C ASN A 155 -11.31 7.15 -18.42
N SER A 156 -12.46 7.52 -17.85
CA SER A 156 -13.77 7.21 -18.41
C SER A 156 -14.71 8.40 -18.34
N LEU A 157 -15.54 8.51 -19.38
CA LEU A 157 -16.60 9.49 -19.49
C LEU A 157 -17.93 8.75 -19.70
N GLY A 158 -18.89 8.98 -18.81
CA GLY A 158 -20.22 8.40 -18.87
C GLY A 158 -21.27 9.48 -19.17
N TYR A 159 -22.14 9.20 -20.14
CA TYR A 159 -23.30 10.05 -20.46
C TYR A 159 -24.61 9.26 -20.41
N ARG A 160 -25.64 9.82 -19.77
CA ARG A 160 -27.00 9.26 -19.68
C ARG A 160 -27.97 9.92 -20.66
N TRP A 161 -28.33 9.18 -21.71
CA TRP A 161 -29.22 9.63 -22.79
C TRP A 161 -30.70 9.73 -22.40
N THR A 162 -31.20 8.84 -21.53
CA THR A 162 -32.59 8.81 -21.08
C THR A 162 -32.74 9.18 -19.61
#